data_AF-A0A662CMP8-F1
#
_entry.id   AF-A0A662CMP8-F1
#
_cell.length_a   1.000
_cell.length_b   1.000
_cell.length_c   1.000
_cell.angle_alpha   90.00
_cell.angle_beta   90.00
_cell.angle_gamma   90.00
#
_symmetry.space_group_name_H-M   'P 1'
#
loop_
_entity.id
_entity.type
_entity.pdbx_description
1 polymer ?
#
loop_
_entity_poly.entity_id
_entity_poly.type
_entity_poly.pdbx_seq_one_letter_code
_entity_poly.pdbx_strand_id
1 'polypeptide(L)'
;MSGSYAYLAGKGLIVVYVSNPSNPQVVGNLMTKEIKKAKALYISGDYAYIAGKGLAVVDVSDSTTPRTKDLLPIQKPSKVWGAGGFVYVVDKTGKLTVVDVSMCQ
;
A
#
# COMPACT_ATOMS: atom_id res chain seq x y z
N MET A 1 8.41 -7.95 -7.34
CA MET A 1 9.34 -6.91 -7.86
C MET A 1 10.17 -6.40 -6.69
N SER A 2 11.50 -6.63 -6.66
CA SER A 2 12.33 -6.13 -5.55
C SER A 2 13.67 -5.67 -6.10
N GLY A 3 14.03 -4.42 -5.82
CA GLY A 3 15.36 -3.88 -6.08
C GLY A 3 15.40 -2.38 -6.32
N SER A 4 14.39 -1.82 -7.01
CA SER A 4 14.54 -0.47 -7.56
C SER A 4 13.47 0.54 -7.16
N TYR A 5 12.43 0.15 -6.41
CA TYR A 5 11.36 1.06 -6.02
C TYR A 5 11.12 1.06 -4.51
N ALA A 6 10.92 2.24 -3.95
CA ALA A 6 10.43 2.47 -2.60
C ALA A 6 9.03 3.09 -2.68
N TYR A 7 8.14 2.62 -1.81
CA TYR A 7 6.77 3.09 -1.70
C TYR A 7 6.62 3.82 -0.38
N LEU A 8 6.08 5.04 -0.43
CA LEU A 8 5.92 5.91 0.73
C LEU A 8 4.44 6.22 0.95
N ALA A 9 3.99 6.12 2.20
CA ALA A 9 2.67 6.52 2.63
C ALA A 9 2.75 7.75 3.56
N GLY A 10 1.83 8.70 3.35
CA GLY A 10 1.65 9.82 4.29
C GLY A 10 0.64 10.84 3.79
N LYS A 11 0.75 11.22 2.52
CA LYS A 11 -0.18 12.10 1.79
C LYS A 11 -0.67 11.42 0.51
N GLY A 12 -1.16 10.19 0.63
CA GLY A 12 -1.33 9.27 -0.50
C GLY A 12 -0.17 8.31 -0.63
N LEU A 13 -0.02 7.72 -1.81
CA LEU A 13 1.09 6.86 -2.21
C LEU A 13 2.06 7.66 -3.07
N ILE A 14 3.34 7.59 -2.75
CA ILE A 14 4.43 8.10 -3.59
C ILE A 14 5.32 6.91 -3.93
N VAL A 15 5.66 6.76 -5.20
CA VAL A 15 6.56 5.74 -5.70
C VAL A 15 7.87 6.40 -6.11
N VAL A 16 8.96 5.91 -5.53
CA VAL A 16 10.29 6.46 -5.71
C VAL A 16 11.17 5.38 -6.33
N TYR A 17 11.77 5.67 -7.47
CA TYR A 17 12.84 4.87 -8.03
C TYR A 17 14.14 5.12 -7.25
N VAL A 18 14.71 4.07 -6.68
CA VAL A 18 15.84 4.09 -5.75
C VAL A 18 17.01 3.22 -6.21
N SER A 19 17.11 2.94 -7.52
CA SER A 19 18.24 2.18 -8.08
C SER A 19 19.60 2.83 -7.83
N ASN A 20 19.64 4.17 -7.77
CA ASN A 20 20.79 4.94 -7.29
C ASN A 20 20.41 5.59 -5.94
N PRO A 21 20.92 5.07 -4.81
CA PRO A 21 20.62 5.61 -3.48
C PRO A 21 21.03 7.08 -3.30
N SER A 22 22.02 7.56 -4.05
CA SER A 22 22.47 8.96 -4.00
C SER A 22 21.61 9.90 -4.85
N ASN A 23 20.72 9.37 -5.70
CA ASN A 23 19.82 10.15 -6.55
C ASN A 23 18.44 9.47 -6.72
N PRO A 24 17.63 9.42 -5.65
CA PRO A 24 16.28 8.87 -5.72
C PRO A 24 15.35 9.78 -6.56
N GLN A 25 14.48 9.17 -7.36
CA GLN A 25 13.56 9.90 -8.24
C GLN A 25 12.10 9.54 -7.95
N VAL A 26 11.23 10.53 -7.79
CA VAL A 26 9.79 10.28 -7.73
C VAL A 26 9.31 9.95 -9.15
N VAL A 27 8.73 8.76 -9.33
CA VAL A 27 8.31 8.24 -10.64
C VAL A 27 6.82 7.99 -10.75
N GLY A 28 6.10 7.95 -9.63
CA GLY A 28 4.67 7.75 -9.60
C GLY A 28 4.05 8.31 -8.33
N ASN A 29 2.78 8.66 -8.41
CA ASN A 29 2.01 9.11 -7.26
C ASN A 29 0.53 8.75 -7.41
N LEU A 30 -0.11 8.46 -6.30
CA LEU A 30 -1.56 8.30 -6.23
C LEU A 30 -2.08 9.02 -4.99
N MET A 31 -2.96 9.99 -5.20
CA MET A 31 -3.65 10.70 -4.12
C MET A 31 -5.15 10.55 -4.29
N THR A 32 -5.78 9.83 -3.37
CA THR A 32 -7.25 9.71 -3.32
C THR A 32 -7.78 10.16 -1.96
N LYS A 33 -9.10 10.33 -1.84
CA LYS A 33 -9.75 10.75 -0.59
C LYS A 33 -9.58 9.72 0.53
N GLU A 34 -9.36 8.46 0.16
CA GLU A 34 -9.25 7.28 1.01
C GLU A 34 -7.84 7.21 1.62
N ILE A 35 -6.80 7.50 0.84
CA ILE A 35 -5.39 7.37 1.25
C ILE A 35 -4.68 8.72 1.51
N LYS A 36 -5.37 9.87 1.41
CA LYS A 36 -4.77 11.19 1.69
C LYS A 36 -4.14 11.38 3.08
N LYS A 37 -4.44 10.49 4.02
CA LYS A 37 -3.84 10.40 5.37
C LYS A 37 -3.41 8.97 5.66
N ALA A 38 -2.72 8.35 4.71
CA ALA A 38 -2.21 7.00 4.82
C ALA A 38 -1.25 6.89 6.02
N LYS A 39 -1.39 5.83 6.81
CA LYS A 39 -0.62 5.60 8.04
C LYS A 39 0.39 4.48 7.92
N ALA A 40 0.07 3.49 7.10
CA ALA A 40 0.89 2.30 6.87
C ALA A 40 0.60 1.78 5.45
N LEU A 41 1.56 1.06 4.89
CA LEU A 41 1.40 0.31 3.65
C LEU A 41 2.13 -1.03 3.74
N TYR A 42 1.66 -2.00 2.97
CA TYR A 42 2.36 -3.25 2.70
C TYR A 42 2.32 -3.56 1.20
N ILE A 43 3.42 -4.01 0.62
CA ILE A 43 3.51 -4.39 -0.80
C ILE A 43 3.52 -5.92 -0.89
N SER A 44 2.66 -6.47 -1.73
CA SER A 44 2.62 -7.90 -2.09
C SER A 44 2.53 -8.03 -3.60
N GLY A 45 3.64 -8.41 -4.24
CA GLY A 45 3.70 -8.46 -5.70
C GLY A 45 3.38 -7.10 -6.32
N ASP A 46 2.33 -7.06 -7.14
CA ASP A 46 1.88 -5.88 -7.87
C ASP A 46 0.81 -5.07 -7.13
N TYR A 47 0.58 -5.37 -5.84
CA TYR A 47 -0.43 -4.69 -5.04
C TYR A 47 0.15 -4.04 -3.78
N ALA A 48 -0.31 -2.83 -3.51
CA ALA A 48 -0.08 -2.09 -2.28
C ALA A 48 -1.36 -2.03 -1.44
N TYR A 49 -1.26 -2.43 -0.18
CA TYR A 49 -2.33 -2.40 0.81
C TYR A 49 -2.10 -1.24 1.76
N ILE A 50 -2.92 -0.20 1.67
CA ILE A 50 -2.66 1.09 2.33
C ILE A 50 -3.72 1.38 3.38
N ALA A 51 -3.29 1.56 4.63
CA ALA A 51 -4.17 1.96 5.74
C ALA A 51 -4.45 3.47 5.70
N GLY A 52 -5.62 3.84 5.18
CA GLY A 52 -6.12 5.21 5.13
C GLY A 52 -7.39 5.40 5.97
N LYS A 53 -8.45 5.90 5.34
CA LYS A 53 -9.81 5.91 5.91
C LYS A 53 -10.40 4.50 6.00
N GLY A 54 -10.12 3.68 5.00
CA GLY A 54 -10.27 2.23 4.99
C GLY A 54 -8.97 1.56 4.56
N LEU A 55 -8.99 0.26 4.27
CA LEU A 55 -7.86 -0.42 3.66
C LEU A 55 -7.99 -0.35 2.14
N ALA A 56 -7.20 0.51 1.51
CA ALA A 56 -7.17 0.62 0.05
C ALA A 56 -6.24 -0.45 -0.54
N VAL A 57 -6.70 -1.10 -1.61
CA VAL A 57 -5.88 -1.97 -2.45
C VAL A 57 -5.53 -1.16 -3.70
N VAL A 58 -4.24 -0.98 -3.95
CA VAL A 58 -3.71 -0.19 -5.06
C VAL A 58 -2.89 -1.11 -5.95
N ASP A 59 -3.21 -1.13 -7.23
CA ASP A 59 -2.41 -1.78 -8.26
C ASP A 59 -1.17 -0.90 -8.56
N VAL A 60 0.00 -1.51 -8.40
CA VAL A 60 1.34 -0.93 -8.61
C VAL A 60 2.16 -1.74 -9.63
N SER A 61 1.50 -2.59 -10.44
CA SER A 61 2.14 -3.34 -11.54
C SER A 61 2.92 -2.42 -12.48
N ASP A 62 2.35 -1.24 -12.78
CA ASP A 62 3.09 -0.10 -13.31
C ASP A 62 3.35 0.90 -12.17
N SER A 63 4.61 0.91 -11.71
CA SER A 63 5.08 1.78 -10.63
C SER A 63 5.06 3.27 -10.98
N THR A 64 4.97 3.63 -12.26
CA THR A 64 4.83 5.02 -12.71
C THR A 64 3.38 5.49 -12.74
N THR A 65 2.42 4.55 -12.81
CA THR A 65 0.97 4.85 -12.90
C THR A 65 0.12 4.05 -11.89
N PRO A 66 0.39 4.17 -10.57
CA PRO A 66 -0.37 3.47 -9.55
C PRO A 66 -1.85 3.85 -9.55
N ARG A 67 -2.74 2.87 -9.35
CA ARG A 67 -4.20 3.07 -9.43
C ARG A 67 -4.96 2.29 -8.36
N THR A 68 -6.02 2.89 -7.82
CA THR A 68 -6.89 2.20 -6.86
C THR A 68 -7.57 1.01 -7.55
N LYS A 69 -7.43 -0.17 -6.97
CA LYS A 69 -8.10 -1.40 -7.39
C LYS A 69 -9.37 -1.64 -6.59
N ASP A 70 -9.29 -1.48 -5.27
CA ASP A 70 -10.40 -1.76 -4.37
C ASP A 70 -10.29 -0.98 -3.04
N LEU A 71 -11.38 -0.94 -2.28
CA LEU A 71 -11.45 -0.39 -0.92
C LEU A 71 -12.18 -1.37 0.00
N LEU A 72 -11.42 -2.06 0.83
CA LEU A 72 -11.98 -3.01 1.77
C LEU A 72 -12.61 -2.27 2.97
N PRO A 73 -13.78 -2.71 3.46
CA PRO A 73 -14.57 -2.03 4.50
C PRO A 73 -13.98 -2.21 5.92
N ILE A 74 -12.65 -2.20 6.04
CA ILE A 74 -11.94 -2.25 7.31
C ILE A 74 -11.86 -0.83 7.85
N GLN A 75 -12.48 -0.61 9.00
CA GLN A 75 -12.63 0.73 9.57
C GLN A 75 -11.36 1.19 10.26
N LYS A 76 -10.90 2.40 9.92
CA LYS A 76 -9.80 3.11 10.59
C LYS A 76 -8.54 2.23 10.82
N PRO A 77 -8.02 1.54 9.80
CA PRO A 77 -6.82 0.73 9.94
C PRO A 77 -5.64 1.58 10.43
N SER A 78 -4.75 0.96 11.21
CA SER A 78 -3.62 1.60 11.86
C SER A 78 -2.28 0.98 11.42
N LYS A 79 -2.17 -0.34 11.37
CA LYS A 79 -1.00 -1.06 10.85
C LYS A 79 -1.41 -2.14 9.86
N VAL A 80 -0.51 -2.44 8.93
CA VAL A 80 -0.65 -3.45 7.88
C VAL A 80 0.67 -4.19 7.75
N TRP A 81 0.64 -5.52 7.70
CA TRP A 81 1.78 -6.37 7.37
C TRP A 81 1.28 -7.60 6.62
N GLY A 82 2.16 -8.31 5.91
CA GLY A 82 1.76 -9.55 5.24
C GLY A 82 2.73 -10.69 5.48
N ALA A 83 2.18 -11.89 5.43
CA ALA A 83 2.90 -13.15 5.55
C ALA A 83 2.04 -14.29 4.99
N GLY A 84 2.67 -15.23 4.28
CA GLY A 84 2.02 -16.46 3.84
C GLY A 84 0.80 -16.27 2.94
N GLY A 85 0.77 -15.23 2.08
CA GLY A 85 -0.38 -14.94 1.22
C GLY A 85 -1.52 -14.18 1.91
N PHE A 86 -1.31 -13.72 3.14
CA PHE A 86 -2.27 -12.92 3.88
C PHE A 86 -1.77 -11.51 4.15
N VAL A 87 -2.71 -10.58 4.23
CA VAL A 87 -2.51 -9.25 4.78
C VAL A 87 -3.24 -9.14 6.11
N TYR A 88 -2.49 -8.80 7.13
CA TYR A 88 -2.94 -8.63 8.50
C TYR A 88 -3.10 -7.13 8.77
N VAL A 89 -4.30 -6.74 9.19
CA VAL A 89 -4.63 -5.34 9.44
C VAL A 89 -5.19 -5.19 10.82
N VAL A 90 -4.61 -4.28 11.58
CA VAL A 90 -5.15 -3.89 12.89
C VAL A 90 -5.72 -2.50 12.82
N ASP A 91 -6.86 -2.29 13.45
CA ASP A 91 -7.42 -0.95 13.62
C ASP A 91 -6.83 -0.25 14.85
N LYS A 92 -7.37 0.91 15.23
CA LYS A 92 -6.92 1.66 16.41
C LYS A 92 -7.38 1.05 17.75
N THR A 93 -8.37 0.17 17.72
CA THR A 93 -8.90 -0.52 18.90
C THR A 93 -8.15 -1.82 19.19
N GLY A 94 -7.30 -2.26 18.26
CA GLY A 94 -6.56 -3.51 18.35
C GLY A 94 -7.24 -4.69 17.67
N LYS A 95 -8.40 -4.48 17.02
CA LYS A 95 -9.06 -5.53 16.25
C LYS A 95 -8.19 -5.94 15.07
N LEU A 96 -7.82 -7.22 15.01
CA LEU A 96 -7.14 -7.85 13.88
C LEU A 96 -8.17 -8.31 12.84
N THR A 97 -7.92 -7.98 11.58
CA THR A 97 -8.60 -8.52 10.40
C THR A 97 -7.55 -9.15 9.49
N VAL A 98 -7.78 -10.39 9.09
CA VAL A 98 -6.91 -11.11 8.15
C VAL A 98 -7.61 -11.13 6.80
N VAL A 99 -6.89 -10.70 5.77
CA VAL A 99 -7.37 -10.65 4.39
C VAL A 99 -6.54 -11.65 3.59
N ASP A 100 -7.22 -12.61 2.97
CA ASP A 100 -6.60 -13.48 1.98
C ASP A 100 -6.30 -12.68 0.71
N VAL A 101 -5.03 -12.66 0.32
CA VAL A 101 -4.55 -11.96 -0.88
C VAL A 101 -3.94 -12.91 -1.90
N SER A 102 -4.12 -14.22 -1.72
CA SER A 102 -3.65 -15.29 -2.60
C SER A 102 -4.24 -15.21 -4.00
N MET A 103 -5.39 -14.54 -4.16
CA MET A 103 -6.10 -14.37 -5.43
C MET A 103 -5.70 -13.09 -6.19
N CYS A 104 -4.78 -12.28 -5.65
CA CYS A 104 -4.28 -11.06 -6.29
C CYS A 104 -2.84 -11.24 -6.83
N GLN A 105 -2.46 -12.44 -7.27
CA GLN A 105 -1.21 -12.66 -8.03
C GLN A 105 -1.50 -12.78 -9.52
#